data_AF-A0A453PAV7-F1
#
_entry.id   AF-A0A453PAV7-F1
#
_cell.length_a   1.000
_cell.length_b   1.000
_cell.length_c   1.000
_cell.angle_alpha   90.00
_cell.angle_beta   90.00
_cell.angle_gamma   90.00
#
_symmetry.space_group_name_H-M   'P 1'
#
loop_
_entity.id
_entity.type
_entity.pdbx_description
1 polymer ?
#
loop_
_entity_poly.entity_id
_entity_poly.type
_entity_poly.pdbx_seq_one_letter_code
_entity_poly.pdbx_strand_id
1 'polypeptide(L)'
;MWFRNPFPYFYPDGDLQVACDHYVGNATDLRNIANGGFNYVKSNNQSIEFYKFWYSSRLRYPGYHDQDVLNFIKHDPYIMDIGLTIKFLSTTYFGGICEPSKDLNEVCTMHANCCIGLQSKLHDLRIIMEDWRDYMSMPPSLKTSGAFSWRVPQNCSLSLLNQ
;
A
#
# COMPACT_ATOMS: atom_id res chain seq x y z
N MET A 1 0.01 9.98 2.13
CA MET A 1 0.32 10.71 3.38
C MET A 1 1.35 9.94 4.17
N TRP A 2 2.27 10.64 4.83
CA TRP A 2 3.36 10.05 5.59
C TRP A 2 3.32 10.63 7.01
N PHE A 3 3.10 9.76 8.01
CA PHE A 3 2.86 10.12 9.41
C PHE A 3 3.99 9.76 10.36
N ARG A 4 4.70 8.63 10.10
CA ARG A 4 5.83 8.16 10.93
C ARG A 4 6.93 7.56 10.09
N ASN A 5 8.10 7.38 10.70
CA ASN A 5 9.21 6.68 10.09
C ASN A 5 8.82 5.23 9.70
N PRO A 6 8.80 4.87 8.40
CA PRO A 6 8.44 3.53 7.93
C PRO A 6 9.61 2.57 7.93
N PHE A 7 10.86 3.08 8.00
CA PHE A 7 12.08 2.27 7.88
C PHE A 7 12.16 1.11 8.89
N PRO A 8 11.72 1.24 10.16
CA PRO A 8 11.70 0.13 11.11
C PRO A 8 10.80 -1.04 10.70
N TYR A 9 9.83 -0.82 9.81
CA TYR A 9 8.86 -1.82 9.37
C TYR A 9 9.18 -2.42 7.99
N PHE A 10 10.34 -2.09 7.42
CA PHE A 10 10.84 -2.74 6.21
C PHE A 10 11.55 -4.04 6.51
N TYR A 11 11.44 -4.98 5.58
CA TYR A 11 12.04 -6.30 5.65
C TYR A 11 13.51 -6.25 5.20
N PRO A 12 14.48 -6.62 6.05
CA PRO A 12 15.89 -6.63 5.67
C PRO A 12 16.25 -7.65 4.58
N ASP A 13 15.34 -8.56 4.21
CA ASP A 13 15.52 -9.59 3.18
C ASP A 13 14.68 -9.33 1.91
N GLY A 14 13.84 -8.28 1.87
CA GLY A 14 13.01 -7.98 0.70
C GLY A 14 13.75 -7.16 -0.37
N ASP A 15 13.70 -7.60 -1.63
CA ASP A 15 14.21 -6.87 -2.79
C ASP A 15 13.22 -5.81 -3.26
N LEU A 16 11.95 -6.22 -3.39
CA LEU A 16 10.80 -5.36 -3.67
C LEU A 16 9.82 -5.45 -2.50
N GLN A 17 9.52 -4.33 -1.88
CA GLN A 17 8.51 -4.24 -0.82
C GLN A 17 7.43 -3.27 -1.24
N VAL A 18 6.19 -3.74 -1.31
CA VAL A 18 5.07 -3.00 -1.90
C VAL A 18 3.90 -2.92 -0.93
N ALA A 19 3.25 -1.77 -0.86
CA ALA A 19 1.99 -1.62 -0.12
C ALA A 19 0.87 -2.46 -0.73
N CYS A 20 -0.27 -2.57 -0.04
CA CYS A 20 -1.38 -3.39 -0.48
C CYS A 20 -2.69 -2.61 -0.50
N ASP A 21 -3.56 -2.95 -1.45
CA ASP A 21 -4.99 -2.65 -1.35
C ASP A 21 -5.68 -3.62 -0.40
N HIS A 22 -5.18 -4.86 -0.33
CA HIS A 22 -5.59 -5.84 0.66
C HIS A 22 -4.43 -6.69 1.18
N TYR A 23 -4.25 -6.74 2.51
CA TYR A 23 -3.21 -7.55 3.16
C TYR A 23 -3.80 -8.80 3.83
N VAL A 24 -3.41 -9.98 3.36
CA VAL A 24 -3.95 -11.28 3.83
C VAL A 24 -3.34 -11.78 5.14
N GLY A 25 -2.44 -11.01 5.75
CA GLY A 25 -1.81 -11.33 7.04
C GLY A 25 -0.40 -11.93 6.95
N ASN A 26 0.13 -12.16 5.75
CA ASN A 26 1.48 -12.71 5.55
C ASN A 26 2.24 -11.94 4.46
N ALA A 27 3.42 -11.43 4.80
CA ALA A 27 4.22 -10.57 3.93
C ALA A 27 4.83 -11.27 2.72
N THR A 28 4.93 -12.60 2.67
CA THR A 28 5.44 -13.33 1.49
C THR A 28 4.34 -13.96 0.65
N ASP A 29 3.08 -13.85 1.08
CA ASP A 29 1.96 -14.48 0.39
C ASP A 29 1.61 -13.69 -0.87
N LEU A 30 1.79 -14.28 -2.05
CA LEU A 30 1.49 -13.62 -3.32
C LEU A 30 -0.02 -13.35 -3.49
N ARG A 31 -0.91 -13.87 -2.63
CA ARG A 31 -2.35 -13.53 -2.63
C ARG A 31 -2.65 -12.11 -2.15
N ASN A 32 -1.71 -11.42 -1.50
CA ASN A 32 -1.86 -10.00 -1.19
C ASN A 32 -2.14 -9.20 -2.47
N ILE A 33 -3.08 -8.25 -2.42
CA ILE A 33 -3.38 -7.39 -3.56
C ILE A 33 -2.44 -6.20 -3.51
N ALA A 34 -1.40 -6.22 -4.35
CA ALA A 34 -0.36 -5.20 -4.36
C ALA A 34 -0.93 -3.84 -4.77
N ASN A 35 -0.43 -2.77 -4.14
CA ASN A 35 -0.70 -1.39 -4.50
C ASN A 35 0.60 -0.64 -4.87
N GLY A 36 0.64 -0.06 -6.07
CA GLY A 36 1.85 0.61 -6.59
C GLY A 36 2.17 1.96 -5.96
N GLY A 37 1.32 2.50 -5.08
CA GLY A 37 1.44 3.84 -4.51
C GLY A 37 2.53 4.02 -3.47
N PHE A 38 3.09 2.93 -2.93
CA PHE A 38 4.26 2.98 -2.05
C PHE A 38 5.11 1.73 -2.26
N ASN A 39 6.39 1.94 -2.58
CA ASN A 39 7.37 0.87 -2.76
C ASN A 39 8.68 1.23 -2.04
N TYR A 40 9.31 0.23 -1.43
CA TYR A 40 10.71 0.27 -1.01
C TYR A 40 11.46 -0.83 -1.76
N VAL A 41 12.52 -0.45 -2.48
CA VAL A 41 13.25 -1.38 -3.35
C VAL A 41 14.74 -1.27 -3.07
N LYS A 42 15.39 -2.43 -2.93
CA LYS A 42 16.84 -2.51 -2.90
C LYS A 42 17.39 -2.52 -4.31
N SER A 43 18.37 -1.68 -4.59
CA SER A 43 19.07 -1.71 -5.86
C SER A 43 20.02 -2.92 -5.91
N ASN A 44 19.66 -3.92 -6.70
CA ASN A 44 20.46 -5.12 -6.95
C ASN A 44 20.10 -5.71 -8.33
N ASN A 45 20.79 -6.77 -8.75
CA ASN A 45 20.56 -7.37 -10.05
C ASN A 45 19.11 -7.89 -10.19
N GLN A 46 18.54 -8.46 -9.13
CA GLN A 46 17.18 -9.00 -9.13
C GLN A 46 16.14 -7.93 -9.37
N SER A 47 16.21 -6.81 -8.65
CA SER A 47 15.27 -5.70 -8.83
C SER A 47 15.44 -5.01 -10.18
N ILE A 48 16.67 -4.88 -10.70
CA ILE A 48 16.92 -4.33 -12.03
C ILE A 48 16.26 -5.19 -13.12
N GLU A 49 16.47 -6.52 -13.09
CA GLU A 49 15.85 -7.43 -14.06
C GLU A 49 14.33 -7.45 -13.90
N PHE A 50 13.83 -7.42 -12.67
CA PHE A 50 12.39 -7.33 -12.41
C PHE A 50 11.77 -6.06 -13.00
N TYR A 51 12.38 -4.89 -12.84
CA TYR A 51 11.83 -3.64 -13.41
C TYR A 51 11.81 -3.65 -14.93
N LYS A 52 12.84 -4.23 -15.59
CA LYS A 52 12.82 -4.43 -17.05
C LYS A 52 11.67 -5.34 -17.47
N PHE A 53 11.45 -6.43 -16.72
CA PHE A 53 10.37 -7.38 -16.96
C PHE A 53 8.99 -6.79 -16.70
N TRP A 54 8.80 -6.06 -15.61
CA TRP A 54 7.55 -5.38 -15.29
C TRP A 54 7.21 -4.34 -16.36
N TYR A 55 8.19 -3.50 -16.74
CA TYR A 55 8.00 -2.53 -17.81
C TYR A 55 7.62 -3.21 -19.13
N SER A 56 8.34 -4.24 -19.57
CA SER A 56 8.07 -4.93 -20.84
C SER A 56 6.73 -5.69 -20.84
N SER A 57 6.25 -6.11 -19.67
CA SER A 57 4.97 -6.82 -19.52
C SER A 57 3.75 -5.98 -19.93
N ARG A 58 3.86 -4.65 -20.05
CA ARG A 58 2.83 -3.80 -20.65
C ARG A 58 2.43 -4.23 -22.08
N LEU A 59 3.35 -4.88 -22.80
CA LEU A 59 3.09 -5.40 -24.15
C LEU A 59 2.25 -6.68 -24.11
N ARG A 60 2.33 -7.45 -23.02
CA ARG A 60 1.53 -8.67 -22.78
C ARG A 60 0.13 -8.34 -22.24
N TYR A 61 0.01 -7.24 -21.50
CA TYR A 61 -1.21 -6.80 -20.85
C TYR A 61 -1.61 -5.37 -21.28
N PRO A 62 -1.95 -5.16 -22.57
CA PRO A 62 -2.34 -3.84 -23.04
C PRO A 62 -3.64 -3.38 -22.38
N GLY A 63 -3.72 -2.10 -22.01
CA GLY A 63 -4.91 -1.49 -21.40
C GLY A 63 -5.00 -1.64 -19.87
N TYR A 64 -4.15 -2.46 -19.26
CA TYR A 64 -4.05 -2.59 -17.80
C TYR A 64 -3.06 -1.58 -17.22
N HIS A 65 -3.33 -1.08 -16.02
CA HIS A 65 -2.41 -0.18 -15.35
C HIS A 65 -1.24 -0.95 -14.69
N ASP A 66 -0.17 -0.25 -14.34
CA ASP A 66 1.07 -0.83 -13.80
C ASP A 66 0.84 -1.74 -12.58
N GLN A 67 0.00 -1.33 -11.63
CA GLN A 67 -0.37 -2.15 -10.47
C GLN A 67 -1.16 -3.43 -10.84
N ASP A 68 -2.04 -3.42 -11.84
CA ASP A 68 -2.71 -4.65 -12.31
C ASP A 68 -1.68 -5.60 -12.90
N VAL A 69 -0.79 -5.06 -13.75
CA VAL A 69 0.29 -5.84 -14.35
C VAL A 69 1.18 -6.44 -13.27
N LEU A 70 1.53 -5.71 -12.21
CA LEU A 70 2.27 -6.24 -11.06
C LEU A 70 1.54 -7.43 -10.42
N ASN A 71 0.24 -7.30 -10.19
CA ASN A 71 -0.57 -8.38 -9.62
C ASN A 71 -0.67 -9.61 -10.54
N PHE A 72 -0.58 -9.44 -11.87
CA PHE A 72 -0.51 -10.58 -12.79
C PHE A 72 0.87 -11.25 -12.76
N ILE A 73 1.93 -10.47 -12.89
CA ILE A 73 3.27 -11.00 -13.12
C ILE A 73 4.00 -11.43 -11.85
N LYS A 74 3.54 -11.05 -10.66
CA LYS A 74 4.13 -11.54 -9.39
C LYS A 74 4.06 -13.07 -9.24
N HIS A 75 3.21 -13.74 -10.01
CA HIS A 75 3.09 -15.19 -10.09
C HIS A 75 3.86 -15.82 -11.27
N ASP A 76 4.48 -15.00 -12.12
CA ASP A 76 5.19 -15.49 -13.31
C ASP A 76 6.44 -16.29 -12.88
N PRO A 77 6.72 -17.47 -13.48
CA PRO A 77 7.91 -18.26 -13.15
C PRO A 77 9.21 -17.46 -13.21
N TYR A 78 9.27 -16.44 -14.08
CA TYR A 78 10.43 -15.57 -14.20
C TYR A 78 10.82 -14.89 -12.89
N ILE A 79 9.86 -14.60 -12.00
CA ILE A 79 10.12 -14.02 -10.66
C ILE A 79 11.00 -14.96 -9.82
N MET A 80 10.72 -16.27 -9.88
CA MET A 80 11.52 -17.29 -9.20
C MET A 80 12.88 -17.48 -9.89
N ASP A 81 12.91 -17.46 -11.22
CA ASP A 81 14.15 -17.65 -12.00
C ASP A 81 15.19 -16.58 -11.72
N ILE A 82 14.76 -15.32 -11.57
CA ILE A 82 15.66 -14.22 -11.17
C ILE A 82 15.92 -14.20 -9.67
N GLY A 83 15.20 -15.00 -8.87
CA GLY A 83 15.35 -15.05 -7.42
C GLY A 83 14.89 -13.79 -6.70
N LEU A 84 13.88 -13.07 -7.22
CA LEU A 84 13.37 -11.85 -6.62
C LEU A 84 12.57 -12.15 -5.34
N THR A 85 12.95 -11.51 -4.24
CA THR A 85 12.18 -11.57 -2.99
C THR A 85 11.19 -10.42 -2.90
N ILE A 86 9.89 -10.72 -3.10
CA ILE A 86 8.80 -9.77 -2.91
C ILE A 86 8.30 -9.84 -1.47
N LYS A 87 8.10 -8.68 -0.84
CA LYS A 87 7.41 -8.54 0.45
C LYS A 87 6.23 -7.59 0.32
N PHE A 88 5.13 -7.94 0.96
CA PHE A 88 3.94 -7.12 1.07
C PHE A 88 3.95 -6.41 2.41
N LEU A 89 3.81 -5.09 2.35
CA LEU A 89 3.80 -4.24 3.52
C LEU A 89 2.41 -4.28 4.18
N SER A 90 2.38 -4.58 5.48
CA SER A 90 1.13 -4.69 6.24
C SER A 90 0.35 -3.38 6.26
N THR A 91 -0.96 -3.47 6.03
CA THR A 91 -1.93 -2.37 6.10
C THR A 91 -2.05 -1.76 7.52
N THR A 92 -1.55 -2.45 8.55
CA THR A 92 -1.35 -1.87 9.89
C THR A 92 -0.43 -0.64 9.86
N TYR A 93 0.67 -0.71 9.11
CA TYR A 93 1.66 0.36 9.05
C TYR A 93 1.54 1.17 7.75
N PHE A 94 1.20 0.52 6.64
CA PHE A 94 1.12 1.09 5.30
C PHE A 94 -0.32 1.03 4.81
N GLY A 95 -1.20 1.75 5.52
CA GLY A 95 -2.64 1.72 5.25
C GLY A 95 -3.02 2.40 3.95
N GLY A 96 -4.24 2.11 3.51
CA GLY A 96 -4.88 2.82 2.42
C GLY A 96 -6.36 3.04 2.70
N ILE A 97 -7.06 3.84 1.91
CA ILE A 97 -8.51 3.99 2.04
C ILE A 97 -9.25 2.65 1.85
N CYS A 98 -8.72 1.73 1.03
CA CYS A 98 -9.31 0.39 0.86
C CYS A 98 -9.28 -0.42 2.16
N GLU A 99 -8.15 -0.32 2.87
CA GLU A 99 -7.88 -1.04 4.11
C GLU A 99 -7.14 -0.10 5.07
N PRO A 100 -7.88 0.82 5.74
CA PRO A 100 -7.26 1.79 6.62
C PRO A 100 -6.61 1.10 7.80
N SER A 101 -5.44 1.58 8.23
CA SER A 101 -4.82 1.09 9.45
C SER A 101 -5.79 1.27 10.62
N LYS A 102 -6.02 0.20 11.37
CA LYS A 102 -6.90 0.21 12.56
C LYS A 102 -6.25 0.86 13.77
N ASP A 103 -4.93 1.07 13.74
CA ASP A 103 -4.19 1.62 14.86
C ASP A 103 -3.41 2.87 14.43
N LEU A 104 -3.92 4.04 14.83
CA LEU A 104 -3.28 5.32 14.59
C LEU A 104 -1.98 5.49 15.40
N ASN A 105 -1.69 4.63 16.38
CA ASN A 105 -0.39 4.60 17.07
C ASN A 105 0.72 4.06 16.16
N GLU A 106 0.38 3.13 15.26
CA GLU A 106 1.34 2.38 14.45
C GLU A 106 1.43 2.86 12.99
N VAL A 107 0.38 3.49 12.47
CA VAL A 107 0.32 3.93 11.07
C VAL A 107 1.53 4.79 10.66
N CYS A 108 2.24 4.35 9.63
CA CYS A 108 3.36 5.05 9.02
C CYS A 108 2.93 5.85 7.80
N THR A 109 2.15 5.24 6.91
CA THR A 109 1.64 5.90 5.71
C THR A 109 0.16 5.60 5.52
N MET A 110 -0.52 6.52 4.83
CA MET A 110 -1.88 6.34 4.35
C MET A 110 -1.96 6.73 2.88
N HIS A 111 -2.32 5.78 2.02
CA HIS A 111 -2.51 6.03 0.59
C HIS A 111 -4.00 6.26 0.27
N ALA A 112 -4.30 7.21 -0.63
CA ALA A 112 -5.64 7.39 -1.17
C ALA A 112 -5.88 6.47 -2.38
N ASN A 113 -5.71 5.16 -2.16
CA ASN A 113 -6.10 4.08 -3.07
C ASN A 113 -7.62 3.82 -3.02
N CYS A 114 -8.13 2.93 -3.88
CA CYS A 114 -9.58 2.68 -4.05
C CYS A 114 -10.43 3.96 -4.14
N CYS A 115 -9.93 4.92 -4.91
CA CYS A 115 -10.59 6.21 -5.05
C CYS A 115 -10.51 6.68 -6.49
N ILE A 116 -11.67 6.93 -7.08
CA ILE A 116 -11.80 7.43 -8.44
C ILE A 116 -12.16 8.91 -8.40
N GLY A 117 -11.50 9.71 -9.23
CA GLY A 117 -11.76 11.13 -9.37
C GLY A 117 -10.97 12.01 -8.41
N LEU A 118 -10.47 13.13 -8.94
CA LEU A 118 -9.63 14.06 -8.20
C LEU A 118 -10.36 14.71 -7.01
N GLN A 119 -11.64 15.08 -7.19
CA GLN A 119 -12.40 15.76 -6.14
C GLN A 119 -12.67 14.85 -4.93
N SER A 120 -13.07 13.60 -5.17
CA SER A 120 -13.22 12.59 -4.12
C SER A 120 -11.90 12.36 -3.39
N LYS A 121 -10.80 12.23 -4.16
CA LYS A 121 -9.46 12.07 -3.59
C LYS A 121 -9.05 13.25 -2.71
N LEU A 122 -9.27 14.48 -3.16
CA LEU A 122 -8.95 15.69 -2.39
C LEU A 122 -9.81 15.82 -1.12
N HIS A 123 -11.09 15.45 -1.19
CA HIS A 123 -11.99 15.45 -0.04
C HIS A 123 -11.51 14.51 1.07
N ASP A 124 -11.30 13.23 0.73
CA ASP A 124 -10.89 12.23 1.72
C ASP A 124 -9.46 12.48 2.22
N LEU A 125 -8.56 13.03 1.40
CA LEU A 125 -7.22 13.45 1.86
C LEU A 125 -7.27 14.59 2.89
N ARG A 126 -8.22 15.52 2.79
CA ARG A 126 -8.42 16.58 3.80
C ARG A 126 -8.88 15.97 5.12
N ILE A 127 -9.83 15.04 5.07
CA ILE A 127 -10.32 14.34 6.26
C ILE A 127 -9.19 13.55 6.93
N ILE A 128 -8.39 12.81 6.15
CA ILE A 128 -7.21 12.09 6.67
C ILE A 128 -6.26 13.04 7.41
N MET A 129 -6.03 14.24 6.88
CA MET A 129 -5.18 15.24 7.52
C MET A 129 -5.78 15.82 8.81
N GLU A 130 -7.08 16.09 8.81
CA GLU A 130 -7.79 16.54 10.01
C GLU A 130 -7.76 15.47 11.10
N ASP A 131 -8.07 14.21 10.75
CA ASP A 131 -8.03 13.07 11.67
C ASP A 131 -6.66 12.91 12.31
N TRP A 132 -5.62 13.01 11.48
CA TRP A 132 -4.25 12.93 11.95
C TRP A 132 -3.90 14.07 12.91
N ARG A 133 -4.29 15.31 12.58
CA ARG A 133 -4.08 16.48 13.44
C ARG A 133 -4.80 16.32 14.78
N ASP A 134 -6.06 15.92 14.73
CA ASP A 134 -6.91 15.79 15.92
C ASP A 134 -6.37 14.66 16.81
N TYR A 135 -6.03 13.51 16.23
CA TYR A 135 -5.33 12.43 16.92
C TYR A 135 -4.03 12.92 17.58
N MET A 136 -3.19 13.67 16.85
CA MET A 136 -1.92 14.16 17.40
C MET A 136 -2.11 15.10 18.60
N SER A 137 -3.21 15.86 18.62
CA SER A 137 -3.58 16.75 19.74
C SER A 137 -4.13 16.01 20.98
N MET A 138 -4.45 14.72 20.88
CA MET A 138 -5.01 13.95 22.00
C MET A 138 -3.99 13.66 23.10
N PRO A 139 -4.44 13.59 24.37
CA PRO A 139 -3.60 13.12 25.47
C PRO A 139 -3.21 11.64 25.27
N PRO A 140 -2.04 11.21 25.79
CA PRO A 140 -1.55 9.83 25.64
C PRO A 140 -2.54 8.76 26.09
N SER A 141 -3.30 9.01 27.17
CA SER A 141 -4.30 8.05 27.69
C SER A 141 -5.39 7.71 26.67
N LEU A 142 -5.84 8.69 25.88
CA LEU A 142 -6.83 8.46 24.82
C LEU A 142 -6.21 7.73 23.62
N LYS A 143 -4.95 8.00 23.28
CA LYS A 143 -4.23 7.28 22.23
C LYS A 143 -4.07 5.80 22.57
N THR A 144 -3.71 5.48 23.83
CA THR A 144 -3.59 4.10 24.32
C THR A 144 -4.93 3.36 24.33
N SER A 145 -6.04 4.07 24.55
CA SER A 145 -7.38 3.45 24.55
C SER A 145 -7.85 3.00 23.17
N GLY A 146 -7.19 3.42 22.07
CA GLY A 146 -7.60 3.09 20.71
C GLY A 146 -8.97 3.66 20.32
N ALA A 147 -9.48 4.65 21.05
CA ALA A 147 -10.83 5.19 20.87
C ALA A 147 -11.01 6.06 19.61
N PHE A 148 -9.95 6.28 18.83
CA PHE A 148 -9.99 7.12 17.64
C PHE A 148 -9.81 6.26 16.38
N SER A 149 -10.68 6.48 15.40
CA SER A 149 -10.66 5.81 14.11
C SER A 149 -10.71 6.83 12.98
N TRP A 150 -10.23 6.44 11.81
CA TRP A 150 -10.37 7.23 10.59
C TRP A 150 -11.85 7.46 10.27
N ARG A 151 -12.17 8.67 9.79
CA ARG A 151 -13.49 9.02 9.24
C ARG A 151 -13.63 8.66 7.75
N VAL A 152 -12.52 8.34 7.08
CA VAL A 152 -12.50 7.91 5.68
C VAL A 152 -12.73 6.40 5.53
N PRO A 153 -13.18 5.93 4.36
CA PRO A 153 -13.67 6.71 3.21
C PRO A 153 -14.96 7.49 3.46
N GLN A 154 -15.13 8.63 2.79
CA GLN A 154 -16.44 9.28 2.63
C GLN A 154 -16.85 9.35 1.15
N ASN A 155 -16.01 9.99 0.32
CA ASN A 155 -16.27 10.16 -1.10
C ASN A 155 -15.50 9.16 -1.97
N CYS A 156 -14.41 8.61 -1.48
CA CYS A 156 -13.82 7.42 -2.08
C CYS A 156 -14.74 6.23 -1.75
N SER A 157 -14.83 5.25 -2.65
CA SER A 157 -15.65 4.07 -2.40
C SER A 157 -14.98 2.83 -2.97
N LEU A 158 -14.93 1.78 -2.15
CA LEU A 158 -14.60 0.41 -2.54
C LEU A 158 -15.56 -0.13 -3.62
N SER A 159 -16.81 0.36 -3.67
CA SER A 159 -17.86 -0.18 -4.54
C SER A 159 -17.65 0.13 -6.03
N LEU A 160 -16.84 1.14 -6.36
CA LEU A 160 -16.59 1.54 -7.75
C LEU A 160 -15.53 0.69 -8.46
N LEU A 161 -14.84 -0.20 -7.73
CA LEU A 161 -13.88 -1.16 -8.30
C LEU A 161 -14.54 -2.48 -8.76
N ASN A 162 -15.85 -2.64 -8.51
CA ASN A 162 -16.64 -3.83 -8.85
C ASN A 162 -17.59 -3.61 -10.06
N GLN A 163 -17.35 -2.59 -10.89
CA GLN A 163 -18.10 -2.36 -12.14
C GLN A 163 -17.19 -2.46 -13.36
#